data_AF-R5ZG32-F1
#
_entry.id   AF-R5ZG32-F1
#
_cell.length_a   1.000
_cell.length_b   1.000
_cell.length_c   1.000
_cell.angle_alpha   90.00
_cell.angle_beta   90.00
_cell.angle_gamma   90.00
#
_symmetry.space_group_name_H-M   'P 1'
#
loop_
_entity.id
_entity.type
_entity.pdbx_description
1 polymer ?
#
loop_
_entity_poly.entity_id
_entity_poly.type
_entity_poly.pdbx_seq_one_letter_code
_entity_poly.pdbx_strand_id
1 'polypeptide(L)'
;MSKNIGSEPLGRFYIGKKPKRRREWRGLKDTWYDYVRWLGYWKTLITFIIKPNNMKGFFRYRWMINYLALPDFMDRHTEGMRGTQLRMAHQALGLIVTDICGMLGQIFKADPAIGNDKKLNSKIVLFDENMMSTLMGGFPNLTWLSVEVPAVYTSSMMSQDGVSYYVDVTHQYGVPSDVCPMPAAELGVALADDFPLIGCCAVQCNTTCDGSLMGNGIEARSFKIPTFQLAVPIRHRQESVQEYAAEEVVNAIHFIEEQTGEKFDWDAFFKSMKRFNAETEEFLEWMEISKTDYPQVMGVTLALYRYGVYQAAGGRNQAFLDMDKKLTKMALDAYKSKEMAAKEYRHRAMTWGVQAAYYTALPIWLLNCWGVVTIADMLSMVSTEMVNTEDKHQAMLDLAYLYENMIMRNRSNGGYETGVEALWRFCEMFNIDIVIMYVHMGCKSMSGYHGLFEEEARKHGIHLIWVTHNLMCPEDGTRRDMRTEINRYMRTVFREEPLDPSLEDFDDSKSW
;
A
#
# COMPACT_ATOMS: atom_id res chain seq x y z
N MET A 1 35.18 10.49 9.96
CA MET A 1 35.46 9.58 8.83
C MET A 1 34.68 8.29 9.06
N SER A 2 33.66 8.09 8.22
CA SER A 2 32.68 7.00 8.25
C SER A 2 33.35 5.62 8.24
N LYS A 3 33.41 4.95 9.39
CA LYS A 3 33.53 3.50 9.41
C LYS A 3 32.21 2.95 8.88
N ASN A 4 32.24 2.64 7.58
CA ASN A 4 31.36 1.78 6.81
C ASN A 4 29.91 1.73 7.30
N ILE A 5 28.99 2.29 6.49
CA ILE A 5 27.52 2.16 6.62
C ILE A 5 27.06 0.67 6.58
N GLY A 6 27.99 -0.29 6.48
CA GLY A 6 27.69 -1.71 6.54
C GLY A 6 27.15 -2.13 7.90
N SER A 7 25.95 -2.68 7.88
CA SER A 7 25.38 -3.47 8.97
C SER A 7 26.23 -4.71 9.23
N GLU A 8 26.04 -5.32 10.40
CA GLU A 8 26.41 -6.72 10.59
C GLU A 8 25.70 -7.57 9.50
N PRO A 9 26.25 -8.74 9.12
CA PRO A 9 25.62 -9.59 8.11
C PRO A 9 24.16 -9.90 8.51
N LEU A 10 23.21 -9.27 7.82
CA LEU A 10 21.80 -9.15 8.21
C LEU A 10 21.09 -10.51 8.14
N GLY A 11 21.49 -11.33 7.17
CA GLY A 11 21.00 -12.70 7.00
C GLY A 11 21.17 -13.57 8.24
N ARG A 12 22.19 -13.29 9.08
CA ARG A 12 22.43 -14.03 10.33
C ARG A 12 21.36 -13.82 11.40
N PHE A 13 20.46 -12.85 11.23
CA PHE A 13 19.34 -12.64 12.13
C PHE A 13 18.16 -13.58 11.82
N TYR A 14 18.09 -14.11 10.61
CA TYR A 14 17.07 -15.07 10.19
C TYR A 14 17.49 -16.48 10.61
N ILE A 15 16.61 -17.17 11.35
CA ILE A 15 16.91 -18.46 12.01
C ILE A 15 15.81 -19.51 11.75
N GLY A 16 15.00 -19.33 10.70
CA GLY A 16 13.88 -20.24 10.40
C GLY A 16 12.76 -20.22 11.45
N LYS A 17 12.62 -19.12 12.18
CA LYS A 17 11.58 -18.92 13.21
C LYS A 17 10.84 -17.59 12.98
N LYS A 18 9.67 -17.47 13.63
CA LYS A 18 8.85 -16.25 13.65
C LYS A 18 9.67 -15.00 14.02
N PRO A 19 10.32 -14.93 15.20
CA PRO A 19 11.20 -13.81 15.52
C PRO A 19 12.61 -13.99 14.96
N LYS A 20 13.23 -12.86 14.62
CA LYS A 20 14.68 -12.77 14.39
C LYS A 20 15.47 -13.13 15.66
N ARG A 21 16.72 -13.57 15.51
CA ARG A 21 17.63 -13.91 16.63
C ARG A 21 17.80 -12.76 17.63
N ARG A 22 17.92 -11.55 17.10
CA ARG A 22 17.97 -10.28 17.84
C ARG A 22 17.72 -9.12 16.86
N ARG A 23 17.51 -7.93 17.40
CA ARG A 23 17.43 -6.69 16.61
C ARG A 23 18.83 -6.27 16.13
N GLU A 24 18.85 -5.54 15.01
CA GLU A 24 20.07 -5.08 14.35
C GLU A 24 20.81 -4.03 15.19
N TRP A 25 22.14 -4.16 15.30
CA TRP A 25 22.98 -3.14 15.92
C TRP A 25 23.39 -2.09 14.89
N ARG A 26 22.96 -0.84 15.13
CA ARG A 26 23.11 0.31 14.23
C ARG A 26 24.12 1.35 14.72
N GLY A 27 24.96 0.98 15.68
CA GLY A 27 25.71 1.94 16.50
C GLY A 27 24.83 2.63 17.55
N LEU A 28 25.44 3.28 18.54
CA LEU A 28 24.73 3.72 19.74
C LEU A 28 23.54 4.66 19.44
N LYS A 29 23.75 5.70 18.62
CA LYS A 29 22.75 6.75 18.33
C LYS A 29 21.50 6.18 17.64
N ASP A 30 21.70 5.41 16.58
CA ASP A 30 20.59 4.91 15.77
C ASP A 30 19.94 3.68 16.39
N THR A 31 20.70 2.81 17.07
CA THR A 31 20.12 1.70 17.83
C THR A 31 19.25 2.23 18.97
N TRP A 32 19.71 3.26 19.70
CA TRP A 32 18.91 3.87 20.75
C TRP A 32 17.62 4.49 20.21
N TYR A 33 17.71 5.24 19.11
CA TYR A 33 16.54 5.83 18.47
C TYR A 33 15.52 4.76 18.05
N ASP A 34 15.97 3.74 17.34
CA ASP A 34 15.15 2.61 16.89
C ASP A 34 14.55 1.84 18.07
N TYR A 35 15.32 1.61 19.14
CA TYR A 35 14.82 0.98 20.37
C TYR A 35 13.72 1.80 21.05
N VAL A 36 13.87 3.12 21.14
CA VAL A 36 12.82 4.00 21.68
C VAL A 36 11.56 3.97 20.80
N ARG A 37 11.71 3.96 19.47
CA ARG A 37 10.57 3.83 18.54
C ARG A 37 9.85 2.50 18.70
N TRP A 38 10.60 1.41 18.82
CA TRP A 38 10.08 0.08 19.06
C TRP A 38 9.28 -0.04 20.36
N LEU A 39 9.79 0.52 21.45
CA LEU A 39 9.02 0.64 22.71
C LEU A 39 7.76 1.49 22.52
N GLY A 40 7.83 2.53 21.69
CA GLY A 40 6.68 3.33 21.27
C GLY A 40 5.61 2.51 20.56
N TYR A 41 5.98 1.63 19.62
CA TYR A 41 5.03 0.77 18.92
C TYR A 41 4.37 -0.24 19.86
N TRP A 42 5.13 -0.84 20.78
CA TRP A 42 4.55 -1.67 21.84
C TRP A 42 3.59 -0.88 22.72
N LYS A 43 3.96 0.33 23.13
CA LYS A 43 3.06 1.20 23.89
C LYS A 43 1.77 1.48 23.12
N THR A 44 1.85 1.76 21.81
CA THR A 44 0.67 1.97 20.95
C THR A 44 -0.21 0.73 20.90
N LEU A 45 0.36 -0.46 20.64
CA LEU A 45 -0.39 -1.73 20.62
C LEU A 45 -1.06 -2.02 21.96
N ILE A 46 -0.31 -1.92 23.06
CA ILE A 46 -0.83 -2.19 24.40
C ILE A 46 -1.95 -1.20 24.75
N THR A 47 -1.75 0.09 24.49
CA THR A 47 -2.78 1.12 24.72
C THR A 47 -4.00 0.90 23.85
N PHE A 48 -3.82 0.42 22.62
CA PHE A 48 -4.91 0.06 21.73
C PHE A 48 -5.68 -1.16 22.25
N ILE A 49 -5.01 -2.26 22.61
CA ILE A 49 -5.63 -3.52 23.04
C ILE A 49 -6.37 -3.38 24.38
N ILE A 50 -5.83 -2.61 25.34
CA ILE A 50 -6.42 -2.47 26.69
C ILE A 50 -7.83 -1.83 26.65
N LYS A 51 -8.19 -1.12 25.57
CA LYS A 51 -9.55 -0.58 25.42
C LYS A 51 -10.57 -1.74 25.41
N PRO A 52 -11.67 -1.68 26.19
CA PRO A 52 -12.58 -2.81 26.35
C PRO A 52 -13.12 -3.39 25.03
N ASN A 53 -13.52 -2.53 24.09
CA ASN A 53 -14.02 -2.95 22.79
C ASN A 53 -12.92 -3.60 21.94
N ASN A 54 -11.71 -3.06 21.98
CA ASN A 54 -10.59 -3.58 21.20
C ASN A 54 -10.11 -4.93 21.73
N MET A 55 -10.13 -5.13 23.05
CA MET A 55 -9.84 -6.42 23.66
C MET A 55 -10.87 -7.47 23.21
N LYS A 56 -12.17 -7.13 23.21
CA LYS A 56 -13.21 -8.01 22.66
C LYS A 56 -12.99 -8.30 21.18
N GLY A 57 -12.65 -7.28 20.38
CA GLY A 57 -12.32 -7.43 18.96
C GLY A 57 -11.15 -8.37 18.71
N PHE A 58 -10.10 -8.28 19.54
CA PHE A 58 -8.94 -9.17 19.48
C PHE A 58 -9.31 -10.65 19.66
N PHE A 59 -10.30 -10.97 20.49
CA PHE A 59 -10.78 -12.34 20.67
C PHE A 59 -11.90 -12.75 19.71
N ARG A 60 -12.64 -11.79 19.14
CA ARG A 60 -13.74 -12.04 18.20
C ARG A 60 -13.22 -12.34 16.79
N TYR A 61 -12.21 -11.59 16.34
CA TYR A 61 -11.76 -11.60 14.96
C TYR A 61 -10.43 -12.33 14.82
N ARG A 62 -10.37 -13.37 13.98
CA ARG A 62 -9.16 -14.19 13.84
C ARG A 62 -7.99 -13.38 13.29
N TRP A 63 -8.24 -12.51 12.31
CA TRP A 63 -7.24 -11.67 11.65
C TRP A 63 -6.52 -10.70 12.62
N MET A 64 -7.08 -10.43 13.81
CA MET A 64 -6.43 -9.57 14.82
C MET A 64 -5.10 -10.12 15.35
N ILE A 65 -4.86 -11.43 15.25
CA ILE A 65 -3.60 -12.03 15.67
C ILE A 65 -2.41 -11.52 14.86
N ASN A 66 -2.63 -11.16 13.58
CA ASN A 66 -1.59 -10.68 12.67
C ASN A 66 -0.96 -9.37 13.17
N TYR A 67 -1.73 -8.53 13.88
CA TYR A 67 -1.25 -7.25 14.41
C TYR A 67 -0.19 -7.38 15.52
N LEU A 68 -0.03 -8.57 16.10
CA LEU A 68 1.10 -8.85 17.01
C LEU A 68 2.45 -8.81 16.29
N ALA A 69 2.48 -8.95 14.97
CA ALA A 69 3.68 -8.85 14.15
C ALA A 69 4.13 -7.40 13.89
N LEU A 70 3.39 -6.38 14.31
CA LEU A 70 3.74 -4.98 14.04
C LEU A 70 5.19 -4.60 14.40
N PRO A 71 5.77 -5.00 15.56
CA PRO A 71 7.15 -4.68 15.86
C PRO A 71 8.14 -5.34 14.88
N ASP A 72 7.85 -6.56 14.45
CA ASP A 72 8.65 -7.25 13.43
C ASP A 72 8.49 -6.60 12.06
N PHE A 73 7.27 -6.22 11.68
CA PHE A 73 7.00 -5.45 10.48
C PHE A 73 7.86 -4.18 10.44
N MET A 74 7.89 -3.38 11.51
CA MET A 74 8.75 -2.19 11.57
C MET A 74 10.24 -2.53 11.47
N ASP A 75 10.69 -3.62 12.09
CA ASP A 75 12.08 -4.06 12.01
C ASP A 75 12.45 -4.52 10.58
N ARG A 76 11.56 -5.20 9.86
CA ARG A 76 11.76 -5.61 8.45
C ARG A 76 11.83 -4.41 7.50
N HIS A 77 11.03 -3.37 7.75
CA HIS A 77 10.95 -2.19 6.89
C HIS A 77 12.02 -1.13 7.17
N THR A 78 12.84 -1.33 8.22
CA THR A 78 13.95 -0.43 8.59
C THR A 78 15.29 -1.14 8.67
N GLU A 79 15.36 -2.38 8.17
CA GLU A 79 16.59 -3.19 8.15
C GLU A 79 17.66 -2.51 7.29
N GLY A 80 18.87 -2.40 7.82
CA GLY A 80 20.00 -1.73 7.17
C GLY A 80 19.95 -0.19 7.18
N MET A 81 18.80 0.43 7.44
CA MET A 81 18.67 1.90 7.45
C MET A 81 19.41 2.54 8.63
N ARG A 82 19.95 3.75 8.39
CA ARG A 82 20.67 4.58 9.38
C ARG A 82 20.28 6.05 9.22
N GLY A 83 20.70 6.89 10.16
CA GLY A 83 20.67 8.34 9.98
C GLY A 83 19.28 8.89 9.62
N THR A 84 19.23 9.75 8.61
CA THR A 84 17.99 10.44 8.19
C THR A 84 16.95 9.46 7.65
N GLN A 85 17.37 8.43 6.90
CA GLN A 85 16.48 7.43 6.34
C GLN A 85 15.71 6.64 7.40
N LEU A 86 16.41 6.14 8.42
CA LEU A 86 15.79 5.44 9.54
C LEU A 86 14.73 6.34 10.21
N ARG A 87 15.01 7.64 10.35
CA ARG A 87 14.11 8.61 10.97
C ARG A 87 12.90 8.93 10.09
N MET A 88 13.06 8.97 8.77
CA MET A 88 11.95 9.16 7.83
C MET A 88 11.03 7.94 7.83
N ALA A 89 11.58 6.73 7.71
CA ALA A 89 10.81 5.49 7.73
C ALA A 89 9.97 5.32 9.00
N HIS A 90 10.56 5.53 10.19
CA HIS A 90 9.80 5.45 11.45
C HIS A 90 8.70 6.51 11.58
N GLN A 91 8.87 7.68 10.97
CA GLN A 91 7.89 8.77 11.03
C GLN A 91 6.75 8.52 10.06
N ALA A 92 7.07 8.18 8.81
CA ALA A 92 6.11 7.85 7.77
C ALA A 92 5.25 6.64 8.19
N LEU A 93 5.88 5.48 8.42
CA LEU A 93 5.17 4.26 8.78
C LEU A 93 4.54 4.34 10.18
N GLY A 94 5.13 5.11 11.11
CA GLY A 94 4.56 5.32 12.43
C GLY A 94 3.24 6.09 12.40
N LEU A 95 3.05 7.01 11.44
CA LEU A 95 1.76 7.68 11.23
C LEU A 95 0.72 6.70 10.70
N ILE A 96 1.07 5.87 9.73
CA ILE A 96 0.20 4.80 9.19
C ILE A 96 -0.31 3.88 10.30
N VAL A 97 0.58 3.42 11.19
CA VAL A 97 0.23 2.59 12.35
C VAL A 97 -0.80 3.28 13.24
N THR A 98 -0.59 4.58 13.51
CA THR A 98 -1.48 5.35 14.37
C THR A 98 -2.87 5.51 13.73
N ASP A 99 -2.91 5.74 12.42
CA ASP A 99 -4.14 5.88 11.64
C ASP A 99 -4.95 4.56 11.61
N ILE A 100 -4.29 3.43 11.32
CA ILE A 100 -4.92 2.09 11.36
C ILE A 100 -5.47 1.76 12.75
N CYS A 101 -4.72 2.04 13.83
CA CYS A 101 -5.23 1.88 15.19
C CYS A 101 -6.45 2.77 15.48
N GLY A 102 -6.51 3.97 14.89
CA GLY A 102 -7.66 4.86 14.94
C GLY A 102 -8.88 4.26 14.25
N MET A 103 -8.71 3.78 13.02
CA MET A 103 -9.73 3.12 12.20
C MET A 103 -10.31 1.89 12.93
N LEU A 104 -9.47 0.95 13.37
CA LEU A 104 -9.89 -0.23 14.12
C LEU A 104 -10.66 0.13 15.40
N GLY A 105 -10.25 1.20 16.08
CA GLY A 105 -10.95 1.69 17.27
C GLY A 105 -12.38 2.16 16.96
N GLN A 106 -12.62 2.79 15.80
CA GLN A 106 -13.96 3.16 15.36
C GLN A 106 -14.77 1.93 14.95
N ILE A 107 -14.16 1.01 14.18
CA ILE A 107 -14.77 -0.25 13.75
C ILE A 107 -15.31 -1.03 14.95
N PHE A 108 -14.47 -1.33 15.95
CA PHE A 108 -14.89 -2.12 17.12
C PHE A 108 -15.87 -1.37 18.04
N LYS A 109 -15.88 -0.04 18.00
CA LYS A 109 -16.86 0.76 18.73
C LYS A 109 -18.24 0.69 18.06
N ALA A 110 -18.29 0.73 16.72
CA ALA A 110 -19.52 0.69 15.95
C ALA A 110 -20.12 -0.72 15.86
N ASP A 111 -19.26 -1.74 15.80
CA ASP A 111 -19.65 -3.14 15.62
C ASP A 111 -20.70 -3.60 16.64
N PRO A 112 -21.89 -4.06 16.19
CA PRO A 112 -22.97 -4.57 17.02
C PRO A 112 -22.56 -5.72 17.94
N ALA A 113 -21.60 -6.56 17.54
CA ALA A 113 -21.12 -7.69 18.34
C ALA A 113 -20.18 -7.26 19.48
N ILE A 114 -19.67 -6.03 19.46
CA ILE A 114 -18.63 -5.56 20.37
C ILE A 114 -19.07 -4.31 21.14
N GLY A 115 -19.01 -3.15 20.48
CA GLY A 115 -19.22 -1.83 21.07
C GLY A 115 -20.65 -1.34 20.91
N ASN A 116 -21.33 -1.75 19.84
CA ASN A 116 -22.73 -1.46 19.52
C ASN A 116 -23.10 0.03 19.63
N ASP A 117 -22.19 0.93 19.28
CA ASP A 117 -22.45 2.36 19.23
C ASP A 117 -23.31 2.67 17.98
N LYS A 118 -24.63 2.59 18.16
CA LYS A 118 -25.60 2.81 17.07
C LYS A 118 -25.51 4.21 16.45
N LYS A 119 -25.10 5.23 17.22
CA LYS A 119 -24.97 6.62 16.73
C LYS A 119 -23.76 6.77 15.82
N LEU A 120 -22.65 6.14 16.19
CA LEU A 120 -21.49 6.07 15.30
C LEU A 120 -21.82 5.21 14.07
N ASN A 121 -22.46 4.06 14.28
CA ASN A 121 -22.76 3.12 13.21
C ASN A 121 -23.64 3.73 12.11
N SER A 122 -24.63 4.55 12.49
CA SER A 122 -25.50 5.27 11.54
C SER A 122 -24.80 6.40 10.77
N LYS A 123 -23.52 6.69 11.06
CA LYS A 123 -22.72 7.74 10.41
C LYS A 123 -21.55 7.16 9.60
N ILE A 124 -21.37 5.84 9.63
CA ILE A 124 -20.28 5.19 8.90
C ILE A 124 -20.74 4.91 7.47
N VAL A 125 -19.94 5.35 6.51
CA VAL A 125 -20.04 4.94 5.10
C VAL A 125 -18.83 4.04 4.82
N LEU A 126 -19.12 2.79 4.44
CA LEU A 126 -18.08 1.83 4.09
C LEU A 126 -17.62 2.07 2.66
N PHE A 127 -16.31 2.02 2.46
CA PHE A 127 -15.72 2.01 1.13
C PHE A 127 -14.98 0.69 0.98
N ASP A 128 -14.95 0.19 -0.26
CA ASP A 128 -14.02 -0.88 -0.59
C ASP A 128 -12.58 -0.43 -0.28
N GLU A 129 -11.72 -1.43 -0.15
CA GLU A 129 -10.35 -1.25 0.20
C GLU A 129 -9.63 -0.24 -0.70
N ASN A 130 -9.72 -0.36 -2.01
CA ASN A 130 -8.94 0.43 -2.97
C ASN A 130 -9.53 1.81 -3.29
N MET A 131 -10.76 2.07 -2.87
CA MET A 131 -11.42 3.33 -3.13
C MET A 131 -10.83 4.46 -2.29
N MET A 132 -10.55 5.57 -2.97
CA MET A 132 -10.05 6.77 -2.32
C MET A 132 -11.12 7.40 -1.43
N SER A 133 -10.74 7.85 -0.25
CA SER A 133 -11.64 8.53 0.68
C SER A 133 -11.94 10.00 0.32
N THR A 134 -11.42 10.52 -0.80
CA THR A 134 -11.46 11.94 -1.18
C THR A 134 -12.88 12.50 -1.29
N LEU A 135 -13.85 11.73 -1.82
CA LEU A 135 -15.27 12.14 -1.87
C LEU A 135 -15.86 12.40 -0.48
N MET A 136 -15.40 11.68 0.55
CA MET A 136 -15.84 11.90 1.93
C MET A 136 -15.35 13.23 2.52
N GLY A 137 -14.45 13.94 1.84
CA GLY A 137 -14.10 15.32 2.17
C GLY A 137 -15.30 16.28 2.13
N GLY A 138 -16.33 15.97 1.33
CA GLY A 138 -17.59 16.73 1.29
C GLY A 138 -18.65 16.29 2.31
N PHE A 139 -18.38 15.29 3.15
CA PHE A 139 -19.31 14.81 4.17
C PHE A 139 -18.71 14.90 5.57
N PRO A 140 -18.50 16.12 6.12
CA PRO A 140 -17.77 16.31 7.38
C PRO A 140 -18.46 15.70 8.61
N ASN A 141 -19.76 15.39 8.53
CA ASN A 141 -20.55 14.79 9.61
C ASN A 141 -20.60 13.26 9.58
N LEU A 142 -20.05 12.65 8.52
CA LEU A 142 -19.98 11.20 8.32
C LEU A 142 -18.55 10.69 8.57
N THR A 143 -18.42 9.37 8.68
CA THR A 143 -17.13 8.70 8.91
C THR A 143 -16.90 7.68 7.81
N TRP A 144 -15.80 7.85 7.08
CA TRP A 144 -15.28 6.85 6.14
C TRP A 144 -14.55 5.73 6.89
N LEU A 145 -14.81 4.47 6.54
CA LEU A 145 -14.05 3.30 6.99
C LEU A 145 -13.99 2.24 5.87
N SER A 146 -12.97 1.38 5.93
CA SER A 146 -12.91 0.13 5.17
C SER A 146 -12.70 -1.03 6.14
N VAL A 147 -13.42 -2.13 5.95
CA VAL A 147 -13.28 -3.36 6.75
C VAL A 147 -12.26 -4.34 6.16
N GLU A 148 -12.03 -4.26 4.85
CA GLU A 148 -11.05 -5.06 4.10
C GLU A 148 -9.61 -4.63 4.38
N VAL A 149 -9.35 -3.32 4.48
CA VAL A 149 -8.02 -2.77 4.80
C VAL A 149 -7.41 -3.42 6.06
N PRO A 150 -8.11 -3.47 7.22
CA PRO A 150 -7.59 -4.15 8.39
C PRO A 150 -7.64 -5.67 8.31
N ALA A 151 -8.73 -6.25 7.81
CA ALA A 151 -8.94 -7.70 7.84
C ALA A 151 -8.01 -8.45 6.87
N VAL A 152 -7.79 -7.92 5.67
CA VAL A 152 -7.11 -8.59 4.56
C VAL A 152 -5.76 -7.94 4.26
N TYR A 153 -5.73 -6.66 3.90
CA TYR A 153 -4.50 -6.01 3.40
C TYR A 153 -3.44 -5.90 4.48
N THR A 154 -3.80 -5.28 5.60
CA THR A 154 -2.87 -5.14 6.73
C THR A 154 -2.44 -6.52 7.23
N SER A 155 -3.36 -7.47 7.34
CA SER A 155 -3.07 -8.86 7.71
C SER A 155 -2.00 -9.49 6.82
N SER A 156 -2.15 -9.39 5.50
CA SER A 156 -1.21 -9.94 4.52
C SER A 156 0.17 -9.27 4.57
N MET A 157 0.24 -7.98 4.90
CA MET A 157 1.51 -7.25 5.05
C MET A 157 2.24 -7.55 6.38
N MET A 158 1.46 -7.82 7.43
CA MET A 158 1.98 -8.11 8.78
C MET A 158 2.52 -9.53 8.90
N SER A 159 1.78 -10.52 8.39
CA SER A 159 2.12 -11.95 8.45
C SER A 159 2.03 -12.59 7.07
N GLN A 160 3.03 -13.37 6.67
CA GLN A 160 3.04 -14.00 5.35
C GLN A 160 1.88 -14.98 5.13
N ASP A 161 1.44 -15.65 6.19
CA ASP A 161 0.29 -16.57 6.21
C ASP A 161 -1.00 -15.89 6.71
N GLY A 162 -1.00 -14.55 6.79
CA GLY A 162 -1.99 -13.78 7.54
C GLY A 162 -3.42 -13.94 7.05
N VAL A 163 -3.61 -14.31 5.77
CA VAL A 163 -4.92 -14.50 5.15
C VAL A 163 -5.13 -15.88 4.52
N SER A 164 -4.14 -16.79 4.55
CA SER A 164 -4.24 -18.12 3.91
C SER A 164 -5.49 -18.89 4.35
N TYR A 165 -5.88 -18.77 5.63
CA TYR A 165 -7.12 -19.36 6.14
C TYR A 165 -8.37 -18.91 5.38
N TYR A 166 -8.49 -17.62 5.06
CA TYR A 166 -9.69 -17.11 4.37
C TYR A 166 -9.68 -17.50 2.89
N VAL A 167 -8.51 -17.53 2.26
CA VAL A 167 -8.36 -18.06 0.90
C VAL A 167 -8.80 -19.53 0.83
N ASP A 168 -8.39 -20.36 1.81
CA ASP A 168 -8.84 -21.75 1.91
C ASP A 168 -10.37 -21.88 2.06
N VAL A 169 -11.00 -21.03 2.88
CA VAL A 169 -12.46 -21.00 3.05
C VAL A 169 -13.16 -20.75 1.71
N THR A 170 -12.64 -19.81 0.92
CA THR A 170 -13.18 -19.49 -0.41
C THR A 170 -13.04 -20.65 -1.40
N HIS A 171 -11.90 -21.34 -1.40
CA HIS A 171 -11.70 -22.51 -2.26
C HIS A 171 -12.59 -23.70 -1.83
N GLN A 172 -12.77 -23.92 -0.52
CA GLN A 172 -13.69 -24.93 0.00
C GLN A 172 -15.15 -24.64 -0.36
N TYR A 173 -15.51 -23.37 -0.50
CA TYR A 173 -16.82 -22.94 -0.98
C TYR A 173 -17.05 -23.23 -2.48
N GLY A 174 -15.98 -23.52 -3.23
CA GLY A 174 -16.04 -23.92 -4.64
C GLY A 174 -15.54 -22.85 -5.62
N VAL A 175 -14.92 -21.76 -5.13
CA VAL A 175 -14.26 -20.78 -6.00
C VAL A 175 -12.92 -21.35 -6.49
N PRO A 176 -12.66 -21.36 -7.80
CA PRO A 176 -11.41 -21.87 -8.37
C PRO A 176 -10.14 -21.22 -7.79
N SER A 177 -9.06 -21.99 -7.72
CA SER A 177 -7.75 -21.54 -7.22
C SER A 177 -6.96 -20.66 -8.19
N ASP A 178 -7.46 -20.45 -9.42
CA ASP A 178 -6.90 -19.49 -10.37
C ASP A 178 -7.42 -18.06 -10.15
N VAL A 179 -8.34 -17.87 -9.19
CA VAL A 179 -8.78 -16.54 -8.75
C VAL A 179 -7.69 -15.90 -7.89
N CYS A 180 -7.45 -14.61 -8.10
CA CYS A 180 -6.54 -13.80 -7.29
C CYS A 180 -6.84 -13.98 -5.78
N PRO A 181 -5.83 -14.21 -4.93
CA PRO A 181 -6.03 -14.49 -3.51
C PRO A 181 -6.53 -13.26 -2.74
N MET A 182 -6.44 -12.05 -3.30
CA MET A 182 -7.00 -10.83 -2.69
C MET A 182 -8.54 -10.89 -2.62
N PRO A 183 -9.30 -10.90 -3.74
CA PRO A 183 -10.75 -11.08 -3.68
C PRO A 183 -11.16 -12.44 -3.11
N ALA A 184 -10.30 -13.46 -3.20
CA ALA A 184 -10.58 -14.73 -2.52
C ALA A 184 -10.50 -14.60 -0.99
N ALA A 185 -9.54 -13.85 -0.46
CA ALA A 185 -9.43 -13.60 0.98
C ALA A 185 -10.60 -12.76 1.50
N GLU A 186 -10.98 -11.69 0.79
CA GLU A 186 -12.11 -10.83 1.17
C GLU A 186 -13.41 -11.63 1.21
N LEU A 187 -13.71 -12.38 0.15
CA LEU A 187 -14.83 -13.31 0.13
C LEU A 187 -14.74 -14.34 1.26
N GLY A 188 -13.54 -14.83 1.58
CA GLY A 188 -13.31 -15.81 2.62
C GLY A 188 -13.63 -15.28 4.02
N VAL A 189 -13.31 -14.02 4.28
CA VAL A 189 -13.68 -13.32 5.52
C VAL A 189 -15.20 -13.17 5.60
N ALA A 190 -15.86 -12.82 4.48
CA ALA A 190 -17.31 -12.74 4.42
C ALA A 190 -18.01 -14.09 4.64
N LEU A 191 -17.51 -15.17 4.01
CA LEU A 191 -18.03 -16.53 4.17
C LEU A 191 -17.84 -17.07 5.60
N ALA A 192 -16.75 -16.67 6.26
CA ALA A 192 -16.46 -17.02 7.64
C ALA A 192 -17.23 -16.18 8.68
N ASP A 193 -18.08 -15.22 8.24
CA ASP A 193 -18.77 -14.26 9.12
C ASP A 193 -17.79 -13.51 10.04
N ASP A 194 -16.62 -13.15 9.51
CA ASP A 194 -15.51 -12.56 10.28
C ASP A 194 -15.20 -11.10 9.90
N PHE A 195 -16.08 -10.49 9.10
CA PHE A 195 -16.11 -9.04 8.91
C PHE A 195 -16.93 -8.35 10.02
N PRO A 196 -16.51 -7.16 10.46
CA PRO A 196 -17.38 -6.27 11.24
C PRO A 196 -18.59 -5.81 10.42
N LEU A 197 -19.79 -6.04 10.94
CA LEU A 197 -21.04 -5.62 10.29
C LEU A 197 -21.43 -4.21 10.75
N ILE A 198 -20.83 -3.22 10.11
CA ILE A 198 -20.95 -1.80 10.43
C ILE A 198 -21.37 -0.97 9.21
N GLY A 199 -21.67 0.30 9.45
CA GLY A 199 -22.06 1.24 8.40
C GLY A 199 -23.56 1.31 8.19
N CYS A 200 -23.97 2.43 7.59
CA CYS A 200 -25.34 2.65 7.13
C CYS A 200 -25.48 2.36 5.62
N CYS A 201 -24.41 2.55 4.86
CA CYS A 201 -24.31 2.20 3.45
C CYS A 201 -22.86 1.96 3.06
N ALA A 202 -22.66 1.38 1.87
CA ALA A 202 -21.34 1.18 1.27
C ALA A 202 -21.26 1.81 -0.12
N VAL A 203 -20.08 2.27 -0.49
CA VAL A 203 -19.71 2.62 -1.86
C VAL A 203 -18.55 1.73 -2.27
N GLN A 204 -18.79 0.91 -3.28
CA GLN A 204 -17.80 0.05 -3.90
C GLN A 204 -17.50 0.60 -5.28
N CYS A 205 -16.35 0.27 -5.84
CA CYS A 205 -15.98 0.63 -7.20
C CYS A 205 -15.67 -0.64 -8.01
N ASN A 206 -15.62 -0.51 -9.33
CA ASN A 206 -15.08 -1.56 -10.20
C ASN A 206 -13.53 -1.58 -10.18
N THR A 207 -12.98 -1.51 -8.98
CA THR A 207 -11.78 -0.72 -8.60
C THR A 207 -10.48 -1.22 -9.15
N THR A 208 -10.42 -2.43 -9.72
CA THR A 208 -9.12 -2.95 -10.19
C THR A 208 -9.23 -3.95 -11.33
N CYS A 209 -10.12 -4.92 -11.21
CA CYS A 209 -10.29 -5.98 -12.19
C CYS A 209 -11.64 -6.67 -12.00
N ASP A 210 -11.99 -7.56 -12.92
CA ASP A 210 -13.21 -8.35 -12.84
C ASP A 210 -13.29 -9.22 -11.57
N GLY A 211 -12.13 -9.63 -11.03
CA GLY A 211 -12.06 -10.39 -9.77
C GLY A 211 -12.61 -9.60 -8.59
N SER A 212 -12.10 -8.38 -8.37
CA SER A 212 -12.58 -7.47 -7.31
C SER A 212 -14.04 -7.06 -7.54
N LEU A 213 -14.41 -6.73 -8.78
CA LEU A 213 -15.79 -6.37 -9.12
C LEU A 213 -16.80 -7.47 -8.74
N MET A 214 -16.45 -8.72 -9.05
CA MET A 214 -17.30 -9.86 -8.70
C MET A 214 -17.30 -10.14 -7.19
N GLY A 215 -16.15 -10.01 -6.52
CA GLY A 215 -16.01 -10.14 -5.06
C GLY A 215 -16.91 -9.15 -4.30
N ASN A 216 -16.82 -7.87 -4.66
CA ASN A 216 -17.63 -6.77 -4.13
C ASN A 216 -19.13 -7.10 -4.13
N GLY A 217 -19.64 -7.65 -5.25
CA GLY A 217 -21.04 -8.04 -5.37
C GLY A 217 -21.47 -9.20 -4.46
N ILE A 218 -20.54 -10.07 -4.05
CA ILE A 218 -20.81 -11.14 -3.07
C ILE A 218 -20.75 -10.58 -1.65
N GLU A 219 -19.76 -9.75 -1.36
CA GLU A 219 -19.57 -9.12 -0.04
C GLU A 219 -20.72 -8.18 0.33
N ALA A 220 -21.24 -7.41 -0.63
CA ALA A 220 -22.43 -6.57 -0.43
C ALA A 220 -23.64 -7.38 0.10
N ARG A 221 -23.78 -8.65 -0.31
CA ARG A 221 -24.83 -9.55 0.22
C ARG A 221 -24.57 -9.95 1.68
N SER A 222 -23.32 -10.01 2.09
CA SER A 222 -22.93 -10.31 3.47
C SER A 222 -23.17 -9.11 4.40
N PHE A 223 -22.80 -7.91 3.97
CA PHE A 223 -22.94 -6.68 4.77
C PHE A 223 -24.40 -6.28 5.02
N LYS A 224 -25.33 -6.61 4.11
CA LYS A 224 -26.77 -6.32 4.24
C LYS A 224 -27.09 -4.83 4.45
N ILE A 225 -26.25 -3.97 3.91
CA ILE A 225 -26.49 -2.52 3.84
C ILE A 225 -26.65 -2.09 2.38
N PRO A 226 -27.39 -0.99 2.12
CA PRO A 226 -27.43 -0.38 0.79
C PRO A 226 -26.01 -0.17 0.27
N THR A 227 -25.75 -0.62 -0.95
CA THR A 227 -24.41 -0.56 -1.57
C THR A 227 -24.52 0.03 -2.96
N PHE A 228 -23.73 1.07 -3.22
CA PHE A 228 -23.60 1.69 -4.54
C PHE A 228 -22.33 1.20 -5.22
N GLN A 229 -22.42 0.94 -6.53
CA GLN A 229 -21.27 0.55 -7.36
C GLN A 229 -20.88 1.73 -8.24
N LEU A 230 -19.75 2.37 -7.93
CA LEU A 230 -19.14 3.41 -8.74
C LEU A 230 -18.53 2.78 -10.00
N ALA A 231 -19.18 2.95 -11.14
CA ALA A 231 -18.77 2.37 -12.40
C ALA A 231 -17.78 3.27 -13.15
N VAL A 232 -16.49 3.17 -12.79
CA VAL A 232 -15.45 4.00 -13.42
C VAL A 232 -15.07 3.45 -14.81
N PRO A 233 -14.98 4.27 -15.88
CA PRO A 233 -14.71 3.80 -17.24
C PRO A 233 -13.40 3.02 -17.42
N ILE A 234 -13.43 1.82 -18.01
CA ILE A 234 -12.22 1.01 -18.22
C ILE A 234 -11.24 1.73 -19.17
N ARG A 235 -11.74 2.26 -20.29
CA ARG A 235 -10.98 3.09 -21.25
C ARG A 235 -11.04 4.57 -20.88
N HIS A 236 -10.62 4.87 -19.66
CA HIS A 236 -10.68 6.19 -19.05
C HIS A 236 -9.89 7.29 -19.77
N ARG A 237 -8.95 6.97 -20.67
CA ARG A 237 -8.24 8.00 -21.45
C ARG A 237 -9.06 8.66 -22.56
N GLN A 238 -10.26 8.16 -22.85
CA GLN A 238 -11.12 8.74 -23.87
C GLN A 238 -11.85 9.96 -23.32
N GLU A 239 -11.71 11.11 -23.97
CA GLU A 239 -12.39 12.34 -23.56
C GLU A 239 -13.92 12.18 -23.48
N SER A 240 -14.49 11.34 -24.36
CA SER A 240 -15.93 11.07 -24.42
C SER A 240 -16.51 10.38 -23.18
N VAL A 241 -15.68 9.81 -22.30
CA VAL A 241 -16.16 9.13 -21.08
C VAL A 241 -16.04 9.97 -19.81
N GLN A 242 -15.44 11.16 -19.89
CA GLN A 242 -15.12 11.99 -18.72
C GLN A 242 -16.38 12.55 -18.04
N GLU A 243 -17.34 13.05 -18.82
CA GLU A 243 -18.62 13.52 -18.29
C GLU A 243 -19.41 12.40 -17.62
N TYR A 244 -19.47 11.22 -18.25
CA TYR A 244 -20.08 10.04 -17.63
C TYR A 244 -19.39 9.65 -16.32
N ALA A 245 -18.05 9.70 -16.26
CA ALA A 245 -17.31 9.40 -15.03
C ALA A 245 -17.65 10.39 -13.91
N ALA A 246 -17.76 11.69 -14.23
CA ALA A 246 -18.17 12.72 -13.27
C ALA A 246 -19.62 12.55 -12.81
N GLU A 247 -20.55 12.20 -13.72
CA GLU A 247 -21.94 11.87 -13.38
C GLU A 247 -22.01 10.70 -12.40
N GLU A 248 -21.19 9.66 -12.57
CA GLU A 248 -21.14 8.52 -11.65
C GLU A 248 -20.64 8.90 -10.25
N VAL A 249 -19.67 9.83 -10.17
CA VAL A 249 -19.22 10.40 -8.89
C VAL A 249 -20.36 11.19 -8.22
N VAL A 250 -21.10 11.99 -8.99
CA VAL A 250 -22.27 12.73 -8.49
C VAL A 250 -23.39 11.76 -8.04
N ASN A 251 -23.60 10.66 -8.76
CA ASN A 251 -24.55 9.62 -8.38
C ASN A 251 -24.16 8.96 -7.04
N ALA A 252 -22.86 8.70 -6.81
CA ALA A 252 -22.37 8.21 -5.53
C ALA A 252 -22.60 9.22 -4.39
N ILE A 253 -22.42 10.52 -4.64
CA ILE A 253 -22.74 11.58 -3.68
C ILE A 253 -24.23 11.54 -3.35
N HIS A 254 -25.11 11.57 -4.35
CA HIS A 254 -26.57 11.51 -4.14
C HIS A 254 -26.99 10.27 -3.37
N PHE A 255 -26.41 9.11 -3.67
CA PHE A 255 -26.65 7.88 -2.91
C PHE A 255 -26.33 8.06 -1.42
N ILE A 256 -25.17 8.63 -1.08
CA ILE A 256 -24.81 8.89 0.33
C ILE A 256 -25.81 9.88 0.96
N GLU A 257 -26.21 10.93 0.25
CA GLU A 257 -27.21 11.87 0.76
C GLU A 257 -28.56 11.19 1.04
N GLU A 258 -29.00 10.29 0.16
CA GLU A 258 -30.25 9.54 0.31
C GLU A 258 -30.22 8.58 1.50
N GLN A 259 -29.11 7.84 1.68
CA GLN A 259 -28.99 6.86 2.75
C GLN A 259 -28.78 7.49 4.13
N THR A 260 -28.17 8.68 4.20
CA THR A 260 -27.76 9.31 5.47
C THR A 260 -28.55 10.55 5.85
N GLY A 261 -29.16 11.24 4.87
CA GLY A 261 -29.78 12.54 5.04
C GLY A 261 -28.80 13.72 5.18
N GLU A 262 -27.49 13.46 5.22
CA GLU A 262 -26.47 14.52 5.22
C GLU A 262 -26.28 15.06 3.80
N LYS A 263 -26.04 16.37 3.67
CA LYS A 263 -25.81 17.03 2.37
C LYS A 263 -24.34 17.23 2.09
N PHE A 264 -23.98 17.17 0.82
CA PHE A 264 -22.61 17.41 0.37
C PHE A 264 -22.21 18.87 0.62
N ASP A 265 -21.19 19.06 1.43
CA ASP A 265 -20.64 20.35 1.81
C ASP A 265 -19.45 20.69 0.90
N TRP A 266 -19.68 21.60 -0.03
CA TRP A 266 -18.68 22.07 -0.98
C TRP A 266 -17.52 22.83 -0.33
N ASP A 267 -17.76 23.57 0.76
CA ASP A 267 -16.70 24.29 1.46
C ASP A 267 -15.78 23.31 2.19
N ALA A 268 -16.35 22.28 2.81
CA ALA A 268 -15.60 21.19 3.41
C ALA A 268 -14.81 20.41 2.36
N PHE A 269 -15.44 20.08 1.23
CA PHE A 269 -14.79 19.38 0.12
C PHE A 269 -13.61 20.17 -0.44
N PHE A 270 -13.79 21.45 -0.79
CA PHE A 270 -12.71 22.29 -1.32
C PHE A 270 -11.59 22.50 -0.30
N LYS A 271 -11.91 22.61 0.99
CA LYS A 271 -10.87 22.65 2.04
C LYS A 271 -10.07 21.34 2.09
N SER A 272 -10.72 20.19 1.94
CA SER A 272 -10.06 18.88 1.86
C SER A 272 -9.17 18.78 0.61
N MET A 273 -9.66 19.23 -0.55
CA MET A 273 -8.92 19.17 -1.81
C MET A 273 -7.74 20.14 -1.85
N LYS A 274 -7.84 21.32 -1.22
CA LYS A 274 -6.67 22.21 -1.01
C LYS A 274 -5.56 21.52 -0.22
N ARG A 275 -5.93 20.70 0.78
CA ARG A 275 -4.95 19.90 1.51
C ARG A 275 -4.36 18.81 0.63
N PHE A 276 -5.19 18.06 -0.09
CA PHE A 276 -4.75 17.01 -1.01
C PHE A 276 -3.78 17.54 -2.10
N ASN A 277 -4.06 18.71 -2.66
CA ASN A 277 -3.19 19.37 -3.62
C ASN A 277 -1.84 19.73 -2.98
N ALA A 278 -1.83 20.27 -1.76
CA ALA A 278 -0.60 20.55 -1.03
C ALA A 278 0.20 19.26 -0.70
N GLU A 279 -0.47 18.16 -0.34
CA GLU A 279 0.17 16.84 -0.17
C GLU A 279 0.80 16.35 -1.49
N THR A 280 0.15 16.66 -2.62
CA THR A 280 0.65 16.33 -3.97
C THR A 280 1.85 17.18 -4.37
N GLU A 281 1.89 18.46 -4.00
CA GLU A 281 3.07 19.33 -4.19
C GLU A 281 4.30 18.79 -3.46
N GLU A 282 4.14 18.35 -2.21
CA GLU A 282 5.23 17.75 -1.43
C GLU A 282 5.74 16.44 -2.08
N PHE A 283 4.82 15.59 -2.59
CA PHE A 283 5.17 14.38 -3.31
C PHE A 283 5.95 14.68 -4.61
N LEU A 284 5.56 15.70 -5.37
CA LEU A 284 6.27 16.10 -6.58
C LEU A 284 7.70 16.54 -6.27
N GLU A 285 7.95 17.23 -5.15
CA GLU A 285 9.31 17.56 -4.69
C GLU A 285 10.16 16.30 -4.44
N TRP A 286 9.56 15.25 -3.86
CA TRP A 286 10.25 13.97 -3.67
C TRP A 286 10.60 13.32 -5.00
N MET A 287 9.72 13.42 -5.99
CA MET A 287 9.96 12.90 -7.33
C MET A 287 11.07 13.67 -8.04
N GLU A 288 11.14 15.00 -7.93
CA GLU A 288 12.24 15.80 -8.49
C GLU A 288 13.60 15.39 -7.90
N ILE A 289 13.72 15.26 -6.58
CA ILE A 289 14.95 14.77 -5.93
C ILE A 289 15.29 13.35 -6.41
N SER A 290 14.26 12.53 -6.63
CA SER A 290 14.43 11.14 -7.05
C SER A 290 14.98 11.00 -8.47
N LYS A 291 14.95 12.04 -9.31
CA LYS A 291 15.61 12.02 -10.64
C LYS A 291 17.15 12.06 -10.56
N THR A 292 17.69 12.39 -9.40
CA THR A 292 19.13 12.57 -9.16
C THR A 292 19.80 11.31 -8.61
N ASP A 293 21.13 11.34 -8.49
CA ASP A 293 21.93 10.25 -7.89
C ASP A 293 21.69 10.05 -6.38
N TYR A 294 20.99 10.99 -5.72
CA TYR A 294 20.78 11.00 -4.27
C TYR A 294 19.29 10.98 -3.90
N PRO A 295 18.50 9.97 -4.31
CA PRO A 295 17.10 9.83 -3.91
C PRO A 295 16.98 9.69 -2.39
N GLN A 296 15.92 10.26 -1.81
CA GLN A 296 15.76 10.34 -0.34
C GLN A 296 14.48 9.70 0.19
N VAL A 297 13.35 9.83 -0.50
CA VAL A 297 12.08 9.17 -0.12
C VAL A 297 11.76 8.17 -1.21
N MET A 298 11.98 6.88 -0.95
CA MET A 298 11.97 5.85 -1.98
C MET A 298 11.61 4.47 -1.45
N GLY A 299 11.42 3.53 -2.37
CA GLY A 299 11.15 2.12 -2.10
C GLY A 299 9.92 1.93 -1.21
N VAL A 300 9.97 0.94 -0.31
CA VAL A 300 8.80 0.56 0.48
C VAL A 300 8.31 1.66 1.43
N THR A 301 9.21 2.55 1.89
CA THR A 301 8.79 3.67 2.75
C THR A 301 7.92 4.65 1.97
N LEU A 302 8.31 4.97 0.74
CA LEU A 302 7.50 5.77 -0.17
C LEU A 302 6.17 5.06 -0.45
N ALA A 303 6.23 3.78 -0.86
CA ALA A 303 5.06 3.00 -1.27
C ALA A 303 3.96 2.99 -0.20
N LEU A 304 4.26 2.44 0.98
CA LEU A 304 3.26 2.24 2.03
C LEU A 304 2.75 3.56 2.61
N TYR A 305 3.61 4.57 2.68
CA TYR A 305 3.19 5.89 3.15
C TYR A 305 2.28 6.57 2.13
N ARG A 306 2.62 6.51 0.83
CA ARG A 306 1.81 7.09 -0.24
C ARG A 306 0.44 6.40 -0.35
N TYR A 307 0.35 5.10 -0.10
CA TYR A 307 -0.94 4.40 -0.03
C TYR A 307 -1.84 5.04 1.04
N GLY A 308 -1.30 5.26 2.25
CA GLY A 308 -2.03 5.92 3.32
C GLY A 308 -2.44 7.36 2.99
N VAL A 309 -1.55 8.16 2.41
CA VAL A 309 -1.85 9.55 2.01
C VAL A 309 -2.97 9.58 0.96
N TYR A 310 -2.79 8.83 -0.12
CA TYR A 310 -3.63 8.97 -1.31
C TYR A 310 -5.00 8.27 -1.15
N GLN A 311 -5.03 7.08 -0.56
CA GLN A 311 -6.23 6.25 -0.42
C GLN A 311 -7.00 6.60 0.86
N ALA A 312 -6.34 6.49 2.01
CA ALA A 312 -6.99 6.58 3.31
C ALA A 312 -7.16 8.02 3.81
N ALA A 313 -6.13 8.87 3.70
CA ALA A 313 -6.22 10.25 4.16
C ALA A 313 -7.00 11.13 3.18
N GLY A 314 -6.66 11.09 1.87
CA GLY A 314 -7.39 11.78 0.80
C GLY A 314 -7.60 13.27 1.05
N GLY A 315 -6.61 13.95 1.66
CA GLY A 315 -6.72 15.35 2.08
C GLY A 315 -7.63 15.61 3.29
N ARG A 316 -8.22 14.61 3.93
CA ARG A 316 -9.12 14.78 5.09
C ARG A 316 -8.38 14.95 6.42
N ASN A 317 -7.15 14.45 6.51
CA ASN A 317 -6.37 14.41 7.76
C ASN A 317 -5.15 15.33 7.71
N GLN A 318 -5.17 16.42 8.49
CA GLN A 318 -4.08 17.39 8.55
C GLN A 318 -2.73 16.79 8.98
N ALA A 319 -2.74 15.70 9.75
CA ALA A 319 -1.51 15.06 10.22
C ALA A 319 -0.66 14.51 9.07
N PHE A 320 -1.27 14.14 7.94
CA PHE A 320 -0.56 13.68 6.75
C PHE A 320 0.15 14.84 6.06
N LEU A 321 -0.52 15.94 5.73
CA LEU A 321 0.16 17.14 5.21
C LEU A 321 1.28 17.67 6.13
N ASP A 322 1.07 17.67 7.44
CA ASP A 322 2.11 18.09 8.40
C ASP A 322 3.31 17.14 8.38
N MET A 323 3.07 15.85 8.17
CA MET A 323 4.11 14.84 8.02
C MET A 323 4.81 14.95 6.67
N ASP A 324 4.09 15.19 5.57
CA ASP A 324 4.65 15.39 4.23
C ASP A 324 5.66 16.53 4.24
N LYS A 325 5.26 17.71 4.73
CA LYS A 325 6.16 18.87 4.91
C LYS A 325 7.40 18.55 5.71
N LYS A 326 7.24 17.73 6.75
CA LYS A 326 8.35 17.32 7.61
C LYS A 326 9.30 16.36 6.90
N LEU A 327 8.76 15.38 6.18
CA LEU A 327 9.52 14.42 5.38
C LEU A 327 10.25 15.15 4.24
N THR A 328 9.58 16.07 3.53
CA THR A 328 10.20 16.91 2.49
C THR A 328 11.37 17.70 3.03
N LYS A 329 11.21 18.37 4.18
CA LYS A 329 12.33 19.09 4.80
C LYS A 329 13.51 18.17 5.10
N MET A 330 13.26 17.00 5.70
CA MET A 330 14.29 16.03 6.00
C MET A 330 14.98 15.50 4.73
N ALA A 331 14.20 15.21 3.69
CA ALA A 331 14.66 14.76 2.40
C ALA A 331 15.54 15.82 1.72
N LEU A 332 15.11 17.09 1.71
CA LEU A 332 15.87 18.19 1.13
C LEU A 332 17.20 18.44 1.86
N ASP A 333 17.20 18.36 3.19
CA ASP A 333 18.41 18.51 3.98
C ASP A 333 19.41 17.37 3.69
N ALA A 334 18.92 16.12 3.62
CA ALA A 334 19.72 14.95 3.27
C ALA A 334 20.21 14.97 1.80
N TYR A 335 19.38 15.47 0.89
CA TYR A 335 19.74 15.64 -0.51
C TYR A 335 20.88 16.67 -0.66
N LYS A 336 20.78 17.83 0.02
CA LYS A 336 21.83 18.87 0.03
C LYS A 336 23.15 18.36 0.61
N SER A 337 23.09 17.50 1.64
CA SER A 337 24.27 16.87 2.22
C SER A 337 24.78 15.66 1.43
N LYS A 338 24.10 15.28 0.33
CA LYS A 338 24.39 14.10 -0.49
C LYS A 338 24.43 12.82 0.35
N GLU A 339 23.53 12.71 1.32
CA GLU A 339 23.39 11.53 2.15
C GLU A 339 22.92 10.35 1.30
N MET A 340 23.64 9.23 1.40
CA MET A 340 23.24 7.97 0.82
C MET A 340 22.29 7.25 1.78
N ALA A 341 21.23 6.65 1.24
CA ALA A 341 20.27 5.89 2.02
C ALA A 341 20.71 4.47 2.35
N ALA A 342 21.69 3.96 1.60
CA ALA A 342 22.33 2.68 1.83
C ALA A 342 23.85 2.82 1.74
N LYS A 343 24.56 1.72 1.98
CA LYS A 343 26.01 1.67 1.87
C LYS A 343 26.49 1.96 0.45
N GLU A 344 25.78 1.47 -0.55
CA GLU A 344 26.16 1.52 -1.95
C GLU A 344 24.92 1.43 -2.82
N TYR A 345 24.85 2.24 -3.87
CA TYR A 345 23.87 2.09 -4.95
C TYR A 345 24.62 1.60 -6.18
N ARG A 346 24.19 0.47 -6.74
CA ARG A 346 24.73 -0.11 -7.98
C ARG A 346 23.80 0.12 -9.16
N HIS A 347 22.50 -0.07 -8.91
CA HIS A 347 21.45 -0.01 -9.92
C HIS A 347 20.25 0.75 -9.40
N ARG A 348 19.52 1.40 -10.30
CA ARG A 348 18.28 2.13 -10.03
C ARG A 348 17.11 1.35 -10.61
N ALA A 349 16.22 0.92 -9.73
CA ALA A 349 15.09 0.09 -10.10
C ALA A 349 13.75 0.82 -10.03
N MET A 350 12.87 0.51 -10.99
CA MET A 350 11.43 0.67 -10.82
C MET A 350 10.85 -0.69 -10.45
N THR A 351 9.91 -0.73 -9.52
CA THR A 351 9.12 -1.96 -9.33
C THR A 351 7.77 -1.82 -10.01
N TRP A 352 7.38 -2.83 -10.78
CA TRP A 352 6.17 -2.77 -11.61
C TRP A 352 5.32 -4.02 -11.42
N GLY A 353 4.00 -3.89 -11.57
CA GLY A 353 3.04 -4.90 -11.14
C GLY A 353 2.60 -4.75 -9.68
N VAL A 354 1.57 -5.50 -9.29
CA VAL A 354 1.05 -5.52 -7.91
C VAL A 354 2.04 -6.27 -7.03
N GLN A 355 2.54 -5.66 -5.96
CA GLN A 355 3.59 -6.30 -5.15
C GLN A 355 3.06 -7.48 -4.34
N ALA A 356 3.94 -8.42 -3.98
CA ALA A 356 3.63 -9.44 -2.99
C ALA A 356 3.34 -8.79 -1.63
N ALA A 357 2.08 -8.76 -1.21
CA ALA A 357 1.65 -8.21 0.06
C ALA A 357 2.30 -8.95 1.24
N TYR A 358 2.50 -10.28 1.14
CA TYR A 358 3.26 -11.03 2.15
C TYR A 358 4.76 -10.73 2.15
N TYR A 359 5.30 -9.97 1.19
CA TYR A 359 6.71 -9.61 1.13
C TYR A 359 6.98 -8.15 0.73
N THR A 360 6.25 -7.21 1.34
CA THR A 360 6.45 -5.77 1.12
C THR A 360 7.88 -5.30 1.35
N ALA A 361 8.69 -6.00 2.14
CA ALA A 361 10.08 -5.67 2.42
C ALA A 361 11.09 -6.11 1.33
N LEU A 362 10.65 -6.68 0.20
CA LEU A 362 11.56 -7.04 -0.91
C LEU A 362 12.46 -5.86 -1.37
N PRO A 363 11.97 -4.61 -1.50
CA PRO A 363 12.82 -3.46 -1.80
C PRO A 363 13.97 -3.23 -0.81
N ILE A 364 13.74 -3.51 0.49
CA ILE A 364 14.78 -3.41 1.53
C ILE A 364 15.82 -4.50 1.34
N TRP A 365 15.40 -5.71 0.98
CA TRP A 365 16.32 -6.80 0.67
C TRP A 365 17.15 -6.50 -0.60
N LEU A 366 16.52 -6.01 -1.67
CA LEU A 366 17.20 -5.59 -2.90
C LEU A 366 18.32 -4.58 -2.63
N LEU A 367 18.01 -3.56 -1.83
CA LEU A 367 18.94 -2.51 -1.47
C LEU A 367 20.13 -3.04 -0.65
N ASN A 368 19.87 -3.87 0.36
CA ASN A 368 20.91 -4.38 1.27
C ASN A 368 21.73 -5.53 0.68
N CYS A 369 21.11 -6.42 -0.11
CA CYS A 369 21.78 -7.58 -0.68
C CYS A 369 22.54 -7.22 -1.96
N TRP A 370 21.96 -6.39 -2.83
CA TRP A 370 22.47 -6.14 -4.19
C TRP A 370 22.78 -4.67 -4.48
N GLY A 371 22.44 -3.72 -3.60
CA GLY A 371 22.61 -2.30 -3.90
C GLY A 371 21.66 -1.80 -4.97
N VAL A 372 20.56 -2.52 -5.23
CA VAL A 372 19.53 -2.15 -6.19
C VAL A 372 18.55 -1.22 -5.47
N VAL A 373 18.57 0.07 -5.83
CA VAL A 373 17.73 1.09 -5.22
C VAL A 373 16.41 1.22 -5.96
N THR A 374 15.32 0.78 -5.36
CA THR A 374 13.97 0.95 -5.90
C THR A 374 13.50 2.39 -5.68
N ILE A 375 13.32 3.16 -6.76
CA ILE A 375 12.92 4.58 -6.69
C ILE A 375 11.46 4.70 -6.27
N ALA A 376 10.58 4.13 -7.08
CA ALA A 376 9.13 4.12 -6.87
C ALA A 376 8.56 2.78 -7.34
N ASP A 377 7.24 2.67 -7.25
CA ASP A 377 6.51 1.49 -7.67
C ASP A 377 5.23 1.86 -8.42
N MET A 378 4.71 0.89 -9.18
CA MET A 378 3.48 1.05 -9.95
C MET A 378 2.30 1.65 -9.15
N LEU A 379 2.17 1.25 -7.89
CA LEU A 379 1.04 1.61 -7.03
C LEU A 379 1.23 2.96 -6.33
N SER A 380 2.47 3.42 -6.12
CA SER A 380 2.75 4.77 -5.63
C SER A 380 2.76 5.83 -6.73
N MET A 381 2.94 5.44 -7.99
CA MET A 381 2.87 6.30 -9.18
C MET A 381 1.42 6.55 -9.65
N VAL A 382 0.61 7.05 -8.72
CA VAL A 382 -0.78 7.51 -8.89
C VAL A 382 -0.87 8.89 -9.55
N SER A 383 -2.09 9.38 -9.77
CA SER A 383 -2.30 10.74 -10.30
C SER A 383 -1.58 11.80 -9.46
N THR A 384 -1.00 12.76 -10.15
CA THR A 384 -0.44 14.00 -9.58
C THR A 384 -1.19 15.24 -10.06
N GLU A 385 -2.34 15.06 -10.71
CA GLU A 385 -3.20 16.17 -11.15
C GLU A 385 -3.85 16.84 -9.95
N MET A 386 -3.87 18.17 -9.99
CA MET A 386 -4.46 18.99 -8.93
C MET A 386 -5.98 19.07 -9.13
N VAL A 387 -6.72 18.98 -8.03
CA VAL A 387 -8.19 19.11 -8.05
C VAL A 387 -8.57 20.58 -8.00
N ASN A 388 -9.49 21.02 -8.84
CA ASN A 388 -10.07 22.34 -8.79
C ASN A 388 -10.81 22.56 -7.45
N THR A 389 -10.55 23.69 -6.80
CA THR A 389 -11.08 23.99 -5.45
C THR A 389 -12.02 25.20 -5.42
N GLU A 390 -12.51 25.60 -6.59
CA GLU A 390 -13.37 26.77 -6.79
C GLU A 390 -14.57 26.46 -7.70
N ASP A 391 -14.34 25.78 -8.82
CA ASP A 391 -15.38 25.36 -9.76
C ASP A 391 -15.88 23.95 -9.45
N LYS A 392 -17.18 23.84 -9.14
CA LYS A 392 -17.82 22.60 -8.71
C LYS A 392 -17.86 21.53 -9.81
N HIS A 393 -18.07 21.95 -11.05
CA HIS A 393 -18.17 21.04 -12.18
C HIS A 393 -16.80 20.45 -12.50
N GLN A 394 -15.80 21.32 -12.64
CA GLN A 394 -14.43 20.90 -12.85
C GLN A 394 -13.93 20.01 -11.72
N ALA A 395 -14.28 20.32 -10.47
CA ALA A 395 -13.87 19.48 -9.35
C ALA A 395 -14.46 18.06 -9.39
N MET A 396 -15.64 17.85 -9.96
CA MET A 396 -16.19 16.51 -10.17
C MET A 396 -15.50 15.77 -11.31
N LEU A 397 -15.14 16.46 -12.39
CA LEU A 397 -14.29 15.90 -13.45
C LEU A 397 -12.91 15.49 -12.90
N ASP A 398 -12.28 16.36 -12.10
CA ASP A 398 -10.97 16.08 -11.51
C ASP A 398 -11.06 14.91 -10.50
N LEU A 399 -12.13 14.86 -9.71
CA LEU A 399 -12.37 13.76 -8.78
C LEU A 399 -12.63 12.43 -9.53
N ALA A 400 -13.38 12.47 -10.63
CA ALA A 400 -13.55 11.32 -11.51
C ALA A 400 -12.21 10.85 -12.09
N TYR A 401 -11.36 11.78 -12.54
CA TYR A 401 -10.02 11.47 -13.00
C TYR A 401 -9.15 10.82 -11.91
N LEU A 402 -9.24 11.27 -10.66
CA LEU A 402 -8.58 10.62 -9.52
C LEU A 402 -9.08 9.19 -9.33
N TYR A 403 -10.39 8.96 -9.43
CA TYR A 403 -10.99 7.62 -9.35
C TYR A 403 -10.56 6.72 -10.53
N GLU A 404 -10.44 7.28 -11.73
CA GLU A 404 -9.90 6.60 -12.90
C GLU A 404 -8.45 6.16 -12.69
N ASN A 405 -7.68 6.95 -11.93
CA ASN A 405 -6.26 6.77 -11.66
C ASN A 405 -5.96 6.34 -10.21
N MET A 406 -6.87 5.58 -9.59
CA MET A 406 -6.64 4.98 -8.27
C MET A 406 -5.46 4.01 -8.25
N ILE A 407 -5.01 3.71 -7.03
CA ILE A 407 -4.03 2.67 -6.74
C ILE A 407 -4.48 1.35 -7.40
N MET A 408 -3.53 0.65 -8.02
CA MET A 408 -3.70 -0.52 -8.88
C MET A 408 -4.49 -0.29 -10.18
N ARG A 409 -5.56 0.52 -10.16
CA ARG A 409 -6.42 0.78 -11.32
C ARG A 409 -5.70 1.52 -12.45
N ASN A 410 -4.94 2.55 -12.09
CA ASN A 410 -4.23 3.47 -12.98
C ASN A 410 -3.38 2.78 -14.06
N ARG A 411 -2.90 1.55 -13.81
CA ARG A 411 -2.10 0.76 -14.76
C ARG A 411 -2.71 -0.60 -15.11
N SER A 412 -3.74 -1.06 -14.39
CA SER A 412 -4.45 -2.31 -14.72
C SER A 412 -5.57 -2.09 -15.74
N ASN A 413 -6.14 -0.88 -15.78
CA ASN A 413 -7.15 -0.44 -16.75
C ASN A 413 -6.57 0.61 -17.71
N GLY A 414 -7.22 0.84 -18.85
CA GLY A 414 -6.80 1.83 -19.86
C GLY A 414 -6.07 1.25 -21.08
N GLY A 415 -5.43 0.08 -20.94
CA GLY A 415 -4.77 -0.65 -22.04
C GLY A 415 -3.25 -0.44 -22.07
N TYR A 416 -2.67 -0.61 -23.26
CA TYR A 416 -1.22 -0.54 -23.48
C TYR A 416 -0.59 0.77 -22.97
N GLU A 417 -1.22 1.91 -23.24
CA GLU A 417 -0.64 3.22 -22.93
C GLU A 417 -0.52 3.50 -21.43
N THR A 418 -1.43 2.93 -20.63
CA THR A 418 -1.47 3.09 -19.18
C THR A 418 -0.65 2.02 -18.47
N GLY A 419 -0.73 0.77 -18.93
CA GLY A 419 -0.05 -0.36 -18.29
C GLY A 419 1.41 -0.54 -18.70
N VAL A 420 1.73 -0.37 -19.99
CA VAL A 420 3.05 -0.68 -20.56
C VAL A 420 3.84 0.59 -20.84
N GLU A 421 3.30 1.50 -21.65
CA GLU A 421 4.03 2.70 -22.07
C GLU A 421 4.38 3.61 -20.88
N ALA A 422 3.52 3.67 -19.86
CA ALA A 422 3.74 4.46 -18.65
C ALA A 422 5.00 4.05 -17.88
N LEU A 423 5.30 2.73 -17.80
CA LEU A 423 6.50 2.24 -17.15
C LEU A 423 7.74 2.89 -17.76
N TRP A 424 7.84 2.89 -19.09
CA TRP A 424 9.02 3.37 -19.79
C TRP A 424 9.20 4.87 -19.68
N ARG A 425 8.12 5.65 -19.67
CA ARG A 425 8.17 7.08 -19.34
C ARG A 425 8.73 7.34 -17.95
N PHE A 426 8.36 6.54 -16.96
CA PHE A 426 8.93 6.64 -15.62
C PHE A 426 10.37 6.14 -15.55
N CYS A 427 10.71 5.11 -16.31
CA CYS A 427 12.09 4.64 -16.41
C CYS A 427 13.02 5.73 -16.94
N GLU A 428 12.62 6.43 -18.00
CA GLU A 428 13.36 7.58 -18.53
C GLU A 428 13.43 8.71 -17.50
N MET A 429 12.29 9.08 -16.91
CA MET A 429 12.22 10.17 -15.92
C MET A 429 13.17 9.97 -14.73
N PHE A 430 13.29 8.74 -14.25
CA PHE A 430 14.06 8.43 -13.04
C PHE A 430 15.41 7.76 -13.30
N ASN A 431 15.89 7.74 -14.55
CA ASN A 431 17.16 7.11 -14.94
C ASN A 431 17.26 5.65 -14.43
N ILE A 432 16.24 4.85 -14.75
CA ILE A 432 16.12 3.45 -14.32
C ILE A 432 16.87 2.54 -15.29
N ASP A 433 17.68 1.62 -14.76
CA ASP A 433 18.40 0.59 -15.51
C ASP A 433 17.85 -0.83 -15.27
N ILE A 434 17.08 -1.02 -14.20
CA ILE A 434 16.42 -2.30 -13.88
C ILE A 434 14.92 -2.10 -13.64
N VAL A 435 14.09 -2.98 -14.18
CA VAL A 435 12.70 -3.13 -13.76
C VAL A 435 12.55 -4.47 -13.05
N ILE A 436 12.12 -4.42 -11.79
CA ILE A 436 11.70 -5.59 -11.03
C ILE A 436 10.20 -5.75 -11.26
N MET A 437 9.83 -6.73 -12.07
CA MET A 437 8.46 -6.95 -12.51
C MET A 437 7.81 -8.03 -11.65
N TYR A 438 6.93 -7.60 -10.75
CA TYR A 438 6.08 -8.49 -9.95
C TYR A 438 5.05 -9.17 -10.84
N VAL A 439 5.18 -10.49 -10.98
CA VAL A 439 4.23 -11.35 -11.70
C VAL A 439 3.35 -12.03 -10.68
N HIS A 440 2.23 -11.38 -10.38
CA HIS A 440 1.18 -12.04 -9.65
C HIS A 440 0.48 -13.06 -10.57
N MET A 441 0.58 -14.36 -10.25
CA MET A 441 0.00 -15.44 -11.07
C MET A 441 -1.51 -15.32 -11.32
N GLY A 442 -2.26 -14.76 -10.37
CA GLY A 442 -3.70 -14.51 -10.50
C GLY A 442 -4.05 -13.22 -11.26
N CYS A 443 -3.06 -12.36 -11.57
CA CYS A 443 -3.29 -11.11 -12.27
C CYS A 443 -3.34 -11.32 -13.78
N LYS A 444 -4.55 -11.37 -14.34
CA LYS A 444 -4.76 -11.50 -15.80
C LYS A 444 -4.34 -10.26 -16.57
N SER A 445 -4.53 -9.06 -16.01
CA SER A 445 -4.21 -7.79 -16.67
C SER A 445 -2.71 -7.66 -16.96
N MET A 446 -1.86 -7.82 -15.94
CA MET A 446 -0.40 -7.68 -16.10
C MET A 446 0.20 -8.87 -16.86
N SER A 447 -0.30 -10.09 -16.64
CA SER A 447 0.15 -11.27 -17.38
C SER A 447 -0.13 -11.16 -18.89
N GLY A 448 -1.23 -10.50 -19.27
CA GLY A 448 -1.56 -10.25 -20.68
C GLY A 448 -0.55 -9.36 -21.42
N TYR A 449 0.25 -8.57 -20.71
CA TYR A 449 1.26 -7.69 -21.29
C TYR A 449 2.67 -8.27 -21.31
N HIS A 450 2.87 -9.51 -20.85
CA HIS A 450 4.20 -10.11 -20.66
C HIS A 450 5.12 -9.91 -21.87
N GLY A 451 4.70 -10.37 -23.06
CA GLY A 451 5.53 -10.24 -24.27
C GLY A 451 5.83 -8.79 -24.68
N LEU A 452 4.91 -7.87 -24.43
CA LEU A 452 5.08 -6.45 -24.74
C LEU A 452 6.13 -5.80 -23.84
N PHE A 453 6.11 -6.10 -22.54
CA PHE A 453 7.15 -5.61 -21.63
C PHE A 453 8.54 -6.08 -22.03
N GLU A 454 8.70 -7.34 -22.46
CA GLU A 454 10.01 -7.82 -22.90
C GLU A 454 10.50 -7.16 -24.19
N GLU A 455 9.59 -6.90 -25.13
CA GLU A 455 9.92 -6.20 -26.36
C GLU A 455 10.37 -4.76 -26.08
N GLU A 456 9.61 -4.03 -25.28
CA GLU A 456 9.93 -2.64 -24.92
C GLU A 456 11.19 -2.54 -24.05
N ALA A 457 11.40 -3.46 -23.10
CA ALA A 457 12.63 -3.52 -22.31
C ALA A 457 13.87 -3.60 -23.21
N ARG A 458 13.83 -4.45 -24.26
CA ARG A 458 14.90 -4.56 -25.25
C ARG A 458 15.09 -3.28 -26.06
N LYS A 459 14.00 -2.59 -26.45
CA LYS A 459 14.06 -1.32 -27.18
C LYS A 459 14.71 -0.21 -26.36
N HIS A 460 14.38 -0.14 -25.07
CA HIS A 460 14.91 0.87 -24.15
C HIS A 460 16.29 0.51 -23.57
N GLY A 461 16.76 -0.72 -23.76
CA GLY A 461 18.03 -1.19 -23.19
C GLY A 461 18.00 -1.34 -21.66
N ILE A 462 16.81 -1.61 -21.10
CA ILE A 462 16.58 -1.73 -19.66
C ILE A 462 16.46 -3.21 -19.30
N HIS A 463 17.08 -3.61 -18.19
CA HIS A 463 17.02 -4.98 -17.70
C HIS A 463 15.68 -5.24 -17.03
N LEU A 464 14.93 -6.22 -17.55
CA LEU A 464 13.66 -6.65 -16.98
C LEU A 464 13.84 -7.98 -16.23
N ILE A 465 13.54 -7.99 -14.93
CA ILE A 465 13.63 -9.17 -14.06
C ILE A 465 12.22 -9.54 -13.61
N TRP A 466 11.75 -10.70 -14.05
CA TRP A 466 10.46 -11.26 -13.64
C TRP A 466 10.56 -11.90 -12.26
N VAL A 467 9.61 -11.56 -11.39
CA VAL A 467 9.54 -12.07 -10.01
C VAL A 467 8.14 -12.65 -9.76
N THR A 468 8.04 -13.97 -9.75
CA THR A 468 6.78 -14.70 -9.64
C THR A 468 6.30 -14.78 -8.19
N HIS A 469 5.03 -14.48 -7.94
CA HIS A 469 4.45 -14.53 -6.60
C HIS A 469 2.92 -14.74 -6.64
N ASN A 470 2.32 -15.08 -5.50
CA ASN A 470 0.87 -15.23 -5.36
C ASN A 470 0.25 -14.19 -4.42
N LEU A 471 0.59 -12.90 -4.65
CA LEU A 471 0.07 -11.70 -3.96
C LEU A 471 -0.02 -11.77 -2.42
N MET A 472 -0.99 -12.48 -1.85
CA MET A 472 -1.21 -12.61 -0.39
C MET A 472 -0.91 -14.02 0.16
N CYS A 473 -0.68 -15.01 -0.69
CA CYS A 473 -0.40 -16.40 -0.32
C CYS A 473 1.04 -16.78 -0.68
N PRO A 474 1.89 -17.19 0.27
CA PRO A 474 3.29 -17.50 -0.01
C PRO A 474 3.50 -18.92 -0.57
N GLU A 475 2.52 -19.80 -0.52
CA GLU A 475 2.67 -21.25 -0.79
C GLU A 475 3.08 -21.55 -2.24
N ASP A 476 2.59 -20.76 -3.22
CA ASP A 476 2.87 -20.95 -4.65
C ASP A 476 3.91 -19.93 -5.19
N GLY A 477 4.69 -19.29 -4.32
CA GLY A 477 5.74 -18.36 -4.71
C GLY A 477 6.40 -17.75 -3.49
N THR A 478 7.23 -18.51 -2.78
CA THR A 478 7.73 -18.08 -1.47
C THR A 478 8.60 -16.83 -1.56
N ARG A 479 8.82 -16.15 -0.42
CA ARG A 479 9.81 -15.05 -0.33
C ARG A 479 11.19 -15.48 -0.87
N ARG A 480 11.58 -16.74 -0.65
CA ARG A 480 12.84 -17.32 -1.14
C ARG A 480 12.84 -17.53 -2.65
N ASP A 481 11.73 -17.96 -3.25
CA ASP A 481 11.61 -18.14 -4.70
C ASP A 481 11.80 -16.80 -5.41
N MET A 482 11.13 -15.76 -4.93
CA MET A 482 11.27 -14.38 -5.44
C MET A 482 12.73 -13.90 -5.39
N ARG A 483 13.42 -14.10 -4.25
CA ARG A 483 14.84 -13.77 -4.12
C ARG A 483 15.72 -14.59 -5.06
N THR A 484 15.39 -15.87 -5.26
CA THR A 484 16.15 -16.79 -6.11
C THR A 484 16.12 -16.36 -7.58
N GLU A 485 14.98 -15.92 -8.08
CA GLU A 485 14.85 -15.38 -9.46
C GLU A 485 15.75 -14.16 -9.65
N ILE A 486 15.75 -13.23 -8.69
CA ILE A 486 16.60 -12.03 -8.72
C ILE A 486 18.08 -12.42 -8.59
N ASN A 487 18.44 -13.24 -7.61
CA ASN A 487 19.81 -13.69 -7.39
C ASN A 487 20.41 -14.34 -8.64
N ARG A 488 19.63 -15.20 -9.33
CA ARG A 488 20.06 -15.82 -10.59
C ARG A 488 20.39 -14.77 -11.64
N TYR A 489 19.56 -13.73 -11.77
CA TYR A 489 19.79 -12.65 -12.72
C TYR A 489 21.05 -11.85 -12.37
N MET A 490 21.20 -11.44 -11.11
CA MET A 490 22.37 -10.70 -10.63
C MET A 490 23.68 -11.48 -10.83
N ARG A 491 23.69 -12.79 -10.53
CA ARG A 491 24.85 -13.67 -10.71
C ARG A 491 25.17 -13.95 -12.18
N THR A 492 24.17 -14.16 -13.02
CA THR A 492 24.38 -14.68 -14.38
C THR A 492 24.54 -13.56 -15.41
N VAL A 493 23.67 -12.55 -15.33
CA VAL A 493 23.59 -11.45 -16.31
C VAL A 493 24.54 -10.33 -15.91
N PHE A 494 24.39 -9.80 -14.69
CA PHE A 494 25.25 -8.71 -14.19
C PHE A 494 26.61 -9.20 -13.70
N ARG A 495 26.74 -10.49 -13.34
CA ARG A 495 27.97 -11.10 -12.79
C ARG A 495 28.48 -10.40 -11.53
N GLU A 496 27.55 -10.00 -10.69
CA GLU A 496 27.86 -9.31 -9.44
C GLU A 496 27.93 -10.26 -8.23
N GLU A 497 28.70 -9.84 -7.23
CA GLU A 497 28.70 -10.42 -5.90
C GLU A 497 27.79 -9.61 -4.96
N PRO A 498 27.01 -10.25 -4.07
CA PRO A 498 26.13 -9.55 -3.14
C PRO A 498 26.94 -8.66 -2.17
N LEU A 499 26.39 -7.49 -1.85
CA LEU A 499 26.93 -6.57 -0.84
C LEU A 499 26.93 -7.19 0.56
N ASP A 500 25.91 -8.01 0.85
CA ASP A 500 25.81 -8.86 2.03
C ASP A 500 25.52 -10.30 1.61
N PRO A 501 26.54 -11.17 1.50
CA PRO A 501 26.37 -12.57 1.12
C PRO A 501 25.47 -13.37 2.07
N SER A 502 25.25 -12.91 3.31
CA SER A 502 24.33 -13.60 4.23
C SER A 502 22.86 -13.43 3.83
N LEU A 503 22.53 -12.40 3.05
CA LEU A 503 21.18 -12.16 2.54
C LEU A 503 20.89 -12.86 1.21
N GLU A 504 21.88 -13.50 0.59
CA GLU A 504 21.66 -14.20 -0.68
C GLU A 504 20.77 -15.43 -0.50
N ASP A 505 21.03 -16.23 0.54
CA ASP A 505 20.21 -17.40 0.89
C ASP A 505 20.08 -17.54 2.42
N PHE A 506 18.86 -17.37 2.92
CA PHE A 506 18.52 -17.46 4.34
C PHE A 506 17.09 -17.98 4.53
N ASP A 507 16.85 -18.60 5.69
CA ASP A 507 15.55 -19.18 6.04
C ASP A 507 14.66 -18.18 6.80
N ASP A 508 13.67 -17.64 6.07
CA ASP A 508 12.57 -16.81 6.57
C ASP A 508 11.20 -17.48 6.36
N SER A 509 11.16 -18.79 6.10
CA SER A 509 9.93 -19.54 5.79
C SER A 509 8.88 -19.51 6.91
N LYS A 510 9.32 -19.24 8.14
CA LYS A 510 8.46 -19.11 9.32
C LYS A 510 8.48 -17.73 9.94
N SER A 511 9.21 -16.77 9.36
CA SER A 511 9.20 -15.39 9.86
C SER A 511 7.78 -14.82 9.78
N TRP A 512 7.47 -13.81 10.58
CA TRP A 512 6.23 -13.08 10.36
C TRP A 512 6.20 -12.50 8.93
#